data_AF-A0A969HHF9-F1
#
_entry.id   AF-A0A969HHF9-F1
#
_cell.length_a   1.000
_cell.length_b   1.000
_cell.length_c   1.000
_cell.angle_alpha   90.00
_cell.angle_beta   90.00
_cell.angle_gamma   90.00
#
_symmetry.space_group_name_H-M   'P 1'
#
loop_
_entity.id
_entity.type
_entity.pdbx_description
1 polymer ?
#
loop_
_entity_poly.entity_id
_entity_poly.type
_entity_poly.pdbx_seq_one_letter_code
_entity_poly.pdbx_strand_id
1 'polypeptide(L)' 'MMGLQNARYVTDGKVMPLIKGKIQLQREAAEVYYKDIMIISLDALPKKYAAYFVLPNSTN' A
#
# COMPACT_ATOMS: atom_id res chain seq x y z
N MET A 1 -9.61 -8.83 -3.92
CA MET A 1 -9.16 -8.26 -2.62
C MET A 1 -7.83 -7.52 -2.83
N MET A 2 -7.70 -6.25 -2.44
CA MET A 2 -6.40 -5.55 -2.49
C MET A 2 -5.72 -5.62 -1.12
N GLY A 3 -4.80 -6.56 -0.97
CA GLY A 3 -3.95 -6.68 0.22
C GLY A 3 -2.60 -6.03 -0.04
N LEU A 4 -2.34 -4.84 0.52
CA LEU A 4 -1.03 -4.20 0.49
C LEU A 4 -0.10 -4.77 1.59
N GLN A 5 -0.24 -6.06 1.92
CA GLN A 5 0.61 -6.71 2.90
C GLN A 5 1.94 -7.07 2.23
N ASN A 6 3.06 -6.71 2.87
CA ASN A 6 4.42 -6.94 2.38
C ASN A 6 4.83 -6.16 1.11
N ALA A 7 4.47 -4.88 0.99
CA ALA A 7 5.06 -3.95 0.01
C ALA A 7 6.53 -3.59 0.35
N ARG A 8 7.36 -4.63 0.54
CA ARG A 8 8.79 -4.55 0.86
C ARG A 8 9.51 -5.71 0.18
N TYR A 9 10.72 -5.49 -0.26
CA TYR A 9 11.61 -6.52 -0.79
C TYR A 9 12.93 -6.49 -0.01
N VAL A 10 13.62 -7.63 0.05
CA VAL A 10 14.92 -7.72 0.75
C VAL A 10 16.02 -7.71 -0.28
N THR A 11 17.01 -6.83 -0.11
CA THR A 11 18.25 -6.81 -0.90
C THR A 11 19.41 -6.64 0.05
N ASP A 12 20.42 -7.51 -0.07
CA ASP A 12 21.61 -7.53 0.81
C ASP A 12 21.28 -7.52 2.31
N GLY A 13 20.24 -8.27 2.71
CA GLY A 13 19.77 -8.35 4.10
C GLY A 13 19.02 -7.10 4.59
N LYS A 14 18.86 -6.06 3.77
CA LYS A 14 18.10 -4.85 4.11
C LYS A 14 16.69 -4.92 3.55
N VAL A 15 15.72 -4.60 4.40
CA VAL A 15 14.30 -4.46 4.00
C VAL A 15 14.14 -3.11 3.29
N MET A 16 13.88 -3.15 1.99
CA MET A 16 13.61 -1.98 1.17
C MET A 16 12.11 -1.86 0.89
N PRO A 17 11.50 -0.68 1.05
CA PRO A 17 10.11 -0.47 0.66
C PRO A 17 9.95 -0.50 -0.87
N LEU A 18 8.82 -1.03 -1.35
CA LEU A 18 8.45 -0.95 -2.76
C LEU A 18 8.02 0.48 -3.10
N ILE A 19 8.91 1.27 -3.70
CA ILE A 19 8.63 2.65 -4.15
C ILE A 19 7.99 2.73 -5.54
N LYS A 20 7.91 1.62 -6.26
CA LYS A 20 7.36 1.52 -7.61
C LYS A 20 6.66 0.18 -7.80
N GLY A 21 5.61 0.16 -8.61
CA GLY A 21 4.82 -1.04 -8.88
C GLY A 21 3.69 -0.77 -9.86
N LYS A 22 2.93 -1.80 -10.17
CA LYS A 22 1.75 -1.72 -11.04
C LYS A 22 0.48 -1.79 -10.19
N ILE A 23 -0.42 -0.84 -10.37
CA ILE A 23 -1.77 -0.91 -9.80
C ILE A 23 -2.62 -1.73 -10.76
N GLN A 24 -3.27 -2.78 -10.25
CA GLN A 24 -4.17 -3.64 -11.04
C GLN A 24 -5.53 -3.68 -10.38
N LEU A 25 -6.56 -3.41 -11.19
CA LEU A 25 -7.96 -3.59 -10.79
C LEU A 25 -8.45 -4.89 -11.42
N GLN A 26 -9.02 -5.77 -10.61
CA GLN A 26 -9.54 -7.06 -11.06
C GLN A 26 -11.03 -7.16 -10.80
N ARG A 27 -11.73 -7.81 -11.75
CA ARG A 27 -13.12 -8.26 -11.64
C ARG A 27 -13.09 -9.74 -11.30
N GLU A 28 -13.84 -10.17 -10.30
CA GLU A 28 -13.84 -11.57 -9.87
C GLU A 28 -15.10 -12.35 -10.29
N ALA A 29 -16.28 -11.72 -10.41
CA ALA A 29 -17.51 -12.44 -10.78
C ALA A 29 -18.65 -11.64 -11.45
N ALA A 30 -18.56 -10.30 -11.55
CA ALA A 30 -19.65 -9.46 -12.08
C ALA A 30 -19.10 -8.32 -12.94
N GLU A 31 -19.93 -7.73 -13.79
CA GLU A 31 -19.55 -6.55 -14.57
C GLU A 31 -19.34 -5.35 -13.64
N VAL A 32 -18.19 -4.68 -13.77
CA VAL A 32 -17.80 -3.58 -12.88
C VAL A 32 -17.40 -2.40 -13.74
N TYR A 33 -17.97 -1.24 -13.43
CA TYR A 33 -17.67 0.03 -14.08
C TYR A 33 -16.94 0.92 -13.10
N TYR A 34 -15.77 1.41 -13.49
CA TYR A 34 -14.99 2.37 -12.71
C TYR A 34 -15.02 3.72 -13.41
N LYS A 35 -15.17 4.79 -12.63
CA LYS A 35 -15.12 6.16 -13.13
C LYS A 35 -14.20 6.99 -12.24
N ASP A 36 -13.50 7.95 -12.83
CA ASP A 36 -12.71 8.96 -12.13
C ASP A 36 -11.62 8.38 -11.21
N ILE A 37 -10.95 7.30 -11.66
CA ILE A 37 -9.78 6.75 -10.97
C ILE A 37 -8.63 7.75 -11.08
N MET A 38 -8.16 8.24 -9.92
CA MET A 38 -7.06 9.18 -9.83
C MET A 38 -5.92 8.60 -8.99
N ILE A 39 -4.68 8.87 -9.41
CA ILE A 39 -3.48 8.58 -8.65
C ILE A 39 -2.90 9.93 -8.21
N ILE A 40 -2.76 10.10 -6.90
CA ILE A 40 -2.16 11.30 -6.31
C ILE A 40 -0.85 10.88 -5.64
N SER A 41 0.23 11.52 -6.06
CA SER A 41 1.54 11.35 -5.43
C SER A 41 1.51 11.95 -4.03
N LEU A 42 2.01 11.21 -3.05
CA LEU A 42 2.15 11.68 -1.67
C LEU A 42 3.64 11.65 -1.32
N ASP A 43 4.18 12.81 -0.95
CA ASP A 43 5.56 12.91 -0.47
C ASP A 43 5.70 12.36 0.96
N ALA A 44 4.61 12.41 1.73
CA ALA A 44 4.56 11.90 3.09
C ALA A 44 3.16 11.36 3.42
N LEU A 45 3.13 10.43 4.38
CA LEU A 45 1.88 9.86 4.90
C LEU A 45 1.13 10.94 5.70
N PRO A 46 -0.16 11.23 5.38
CA PRO A 46 -0.90 12.27 6.09
C PRO A 46 -1.03 11.92 7.59
N LYS A 47 -0.83 12.92 8.45
CA LYS A 47 -0.86 12.74 9.93
C LYS A 47 -2.11 12.03 10.43
N LYS A 48 -3.25 12.26 9.81
CA LYS A 48 -4.54 11.63 10.15
C LYS A 48 -4.49 10.10 10.07
N TYR A 49 -3.63 9.52 9.24
CA TYR A 49 -3.52 8.08 9.05
C TYR A 49 -2.32 7.46 9.78
N ALA A 50 -1.49 8.27 10.46
CA ALA A 50 -0.30 7.78 11.15
C ALA A 50 -0.62 6.67 12.16
N ALA A 51 -1.76 6.77 12.85
CA ALA A 51 -2.24 5.79 13.83
C ALA A 51 -2.38 4.35 13.28
N TYR A 52 -2.64 4.18 11.98
CA TYR A 52 -2.79 2.86 11.35
C TYR A 52 -1.46 2.18 11.00
N PHE A 53 -0.35 2.93 11.06
CA PHE A 53 0.98 2.45 10.71
C PHE A 53 1.94 2.43 11.90
N VAL A 54 1.48 2.82 13.09
CA VAL A 54 2.21 2.55 14.33
C VAL A 54 2.08 1.07 14.62
N LEU A 55 3.20 0.33 14.53
CA LEU A 55 3.21 -1.09 14.86
C LEU A 55 2.73 -1.27 16.31
N PRO A 56 1.69 -2.09 16.58
CA PRO A 56 1.43 -2.54 17.94
C PRO A 56 2.60 -3.47 18.32
N ASN A 57 3.28 -3.16 19.43
CA ASN A 57 4.33 -3.94 20.08
C ASN A 57 5.79 -3.53 19.82
N SER A 58 6.09 -2.24 20.01
CA SER A 58 7.39 -1.85 20.57
C SER A 58 7.17 -1.28 21.97
N THR A 59 6.68 -2.11 22.87
CA THR A 59 6.71 -1.85 24.32
C THR A 59 7.32 -3.09 24.96
N ASN A 60 8.54 -2.89 25.48
CA ASN A 60 9.39 -3.76 26.30
C ASN A 60 9.77 -5.14 25.76
#